data_AF-A0A2D0QAG6-F1
#
_entry.id   AF-A0A2D0QAG6-F1
#
_cell.length_a   1.000
_cell.length_b   1.000
_cell.length_c   1.000
_cell.angle_alpha   90.00
_cell.angle_beta   90.00
_cell.angle_gamma   90.00
#
_symmetry.space_group_name_H-M   'P 1'
#
loop_
_entity.id
_entity.type
_entity.pdbx_description
1 polymer ?
#
loop_
_entity_poly.entity_id
_entity_poly.type
_entity_poly.pdbx_seq_one_letter_code
_entity_poly.pdbx_strand_id
1 'polypeptide(L)' 'MSSSNVSLTDMRRNVEQLKLQAGVERIKVSQAAAELQQYCLQNASKDALLVGVPTGSNPFREPRSCSVF' A
#
# COMPACT_ATOMS: atom_id res chain seq x y z
N MET A 1 46.40 1.74 0.68
CA MET A 1 45.66 1.68 1.97
C MET A 1 44.34 2.44 1.88
N SER A 2 43.58 2.31 0.78
CA SER A 2 42.42 3.20 0.51
C SER A 2 41.05 2.50 0.64
N SER A 3 40.99 1.17 0.58
CA SER A 3 39.71 0.42 0.66
C SER A 3 39.11 0.37 2.07
N SER A 4 39.93 0.43 3.12
CA SER A 4 39.47 0.34 4.51
C SER A 4 38.73 1.61 4.98
N ASN A 5 39.04 2.77 4.41
CA ASN A 5 38.44 4.05 4.80
C ASN A 5 37.01 4.21 4.24
N VAL A 6 36.74 3.74 3.02
CA VAL A 6 35.40 3.76 2.40
C VAL A 6 34.43 2.88 3.20
N SER A 7 34.89 1.69 3.62
CA SER A 7 34.13 0.78 4.48
C SER A 7 33.79 1.40 5.83
N LEU A 8 34.71 2.15 6.44
CA LEU A 8 34.47 2.84 7.73
C LEU A 8 33.48 4.01 7.61
N THR A 9 33.53 4.79 6.54
CA THR A 9 32.56 5.88 6.31
C THR A 9 31.15 5.34 6.09
N ASP A 10 31.01 4.24 5.34
CA ASP A 10 29.72 3.59 5.11
C ASP A 10 29.14 2.98 6.39
N MET A 11 29.99 2.33 7.20
CA MET A 11 29.56 1.82 8.50
C MET A 11 29.09 2.93 9.45
N ARG A 12 29.78 4.08 9.49
CA ARG A 12 29.34 5.23 10.29
C ARG A 12 27.99 5.76 9.82
N ARG A 13 27.80 5.92 8.52
CA ARG A 13 26.52 6.34 7.93
C ARG A 13 25.39 5.35 8.26
N ASN A 14 25.66 4.05 8.20
CA ASN A 14 24.69 3.03 8.58
C ASN A 14 24.31 3.11 10.05
N VAL A 15 25.27 3.33 10.95
CA VAL A 15 24.99 3.50 12.38
C VAL A 15 24.13 4.74 12.63
N GLU A 16 24.41 5.86 11.96
CA GLU A 16 23.59 7.07 12.05
C GLU A 16 22.15 6.80 11.57
N GLN A 17 22.00 6.11 10.44
CA GLN A 17 20.69 5.74 9.90
C GLN A 17 19.92 4.83 10.85
N LEU A 18 20.58 3.84 11.46
CA LEU A 18 19.95 2.92 12.41
C LEU A 18 19.51 3.65 13.68
N LYS A 19 20.29 4.62 14.17
CA LYS A 19 19.90 5.46 15.32
C LYS A 19 18.63 6.26 15.02
N LEU A 20 18.53 6.82 13.82
CA LEU A 20 17.31 7.52 13.38
C LEU A 20 16.11 6.58 13.32
N GLN A 21 16.26 5.39 12.71
CA GLN A 21 15.19 4.39 12.61
C GLN A 21 14.77 3.82 13.97
N ALA A 22 15.72 3.66 14.90
CA ALA A 22 15.43 3.21 16.25
C ALA A 22 14.59 4.24 17.03
N GLY A 23 14.79 5.54 16.76
CA GLY A 23 14.05 6.64 17.37
C GLY A 23 12.63 6.87 16.82
N VAL A 24 12.20 6.12 15.80
CA VAL A 24 10.84 6.22 15.27
C VAL A 24 9.83 5.67 16.28
N GLU A 25 8.88 6.51 16.69
CA GLU A 25 7.78 6.09 17.54
C GLU A 25 6.86 5.13 16.78
N ARG A 26 6.56 3.98 17.43
CA ARG A 26 5.71 2.94 16.86
C ARG A 26 4.37 2.91 17.59
N ILE A 27 3.31 2.70 16.83
CA ILE A 27 1.99 2.38 17.38
C ILE A 27 1.87 0.87 17.63
N LYS A 28 0.88 0.46 18.44
CA LYS A 28 0.60 -0.95 18.66
C LYS A 28 0.10 -1.59 17.36
N VAL A 29 0.55 -2.81 17.09
CA VAL A 29 0.10 -3.58 15.92
C VAL A 29 -1.42 -3.75 15.92
N SER A 30 -2.03 -3.96 17.10
CA SER A 30 -3.49 -4.07 17.23
C SER A 30 -4.22 -2.79 16.81
N GLN A 31 -3.65 -1.62 17.08
CA GLN A 31 -4.21 -0.34 16.66
C GLN A 31 -4.10 -0.18 15.15
N ALA A 32 -2.91 -0.40 14.58
CA ALA A 32 -2.70 -0.33 13.14
C ALA A 32 -3.65 -1.27 12.38
N ALA A 33 -3.83 -2.51 12.88
CA ALA A 33 -4.74 -3.48 12.28
C ALA A 33 -6.21 -3.02 12.32
N ALA A 34 -6.65 -2.42 13.44
CA ALA A 34 -8.01 -1.90 13.56
C ALA A 34 -8.26 -0.72 12.61
N GLU A 35 -7.29 0.20 12.49
CA GLU A 35 -7.37 1.33 11.55
C GLU A 35 -7.44 0.86 10.10
N LEU A 36 -6.62 -0.13 9.71
CA LEU A 36 -6.66 -0.74 8.39
C LEU A 36 -8.02 -1.42 8.11
N GLN A 37 -8.52 -2.21 9.06
CA GLN A 37 -9.83 -2.87 8.94
C GLN A 37 -10.94 -1.83 8.76
N GLN A 38 -10.95 -0.79 9.58
CA GLN A 38 -11.94 0.26 9.52
C GLN A 38 -11.90 0.98 8.16
N TYR A 39 -10.71 1.29 7.65
CA TYR A 39 -10.56 1.89 6.32
C TYR A 39 -11.15 0.99 5.22
N CYS A 40 -10.85 -0.31 5.25
CA CYS A 40 -11.42 -1.26 4.30
C CYS A 40 -12.94 -1.31 4.38
N LEU A 41 -13.52 -1.40 5.58
CA LEU A 41 -14.98 -1.45 5.78
C LEU A 41 -15.69 -0.18 5.29
N GLN A 42 -15.10 1.00 5.53
CA GLN A 42 -15.67 2.28 5.08
C GLN A 42 -15.67 2.43 3.56
N ASN A 43 -14.71 1.79 2.87
CA ASN A 43 -14.56 1.91 1.42
C ASN A 43 -15.08 0.69 0.66
N ALA A 44 -15.41 -0.41 1.35
CA ALA A 44 -15.86 -1.67 0.76
C ALA A 44 -17.02 -1.48 -0.22
N SER A 45 -18.00 -0.65 0.12
CA SER A 45 -19.17 -0.41 -0.75
C SER A 45 -18.85 0.37 -2.03
N LYS A 46 -17.70 1.04 -2.09
CA LYS A 46 -17.23 1.79 -3.26
C LYS A 46 -16.30 0.95 -4.14
N ASP A 47 -15.84 -0.19 -3.64
CA ASP A 47 -14.96 -1.07 -4.38
C ASP A 47 -15.78 -1.93 -5.36
N ALA A 48 -15.76 -1.51 -6.62
CA ALA A 48 -16.39 -2.18 -7.75
C ALA A 48 -16.02 -3.66 -7.88
N LEU A 49 -14.83 -4.07 -7.43
CA LEU A 49 -14.37 -5.46 -7.50
C LEU A 49 -14.89 -6.30 -6.34
N LEU A 50 -15.21 -5.65 -5.22
CA LEU A 50 -15.74 -6.32 -4.03
C LEU A 50 -17.26 -6.46 -4.07
N VAL A 51 -17.99 -5.37 -4.37
CA VAL A 51 -19.47 -5.39 -4.42
C VAL A 51 -20.03 -5.71 -5.81
N GLY A 52 -19.18 -5.71 -6.83
CA GLY A 52 -19.61 -5.80 -8.22
C GLY A 52 -20.16 -4.47 -8.73
N VAL A 53 -20.19 -4.33 -10.05
CA VAL A 53 -20.77 -3.16 -10.73
C VAL A 53 -22.07 -3.54 -11.42
N PRO A 54 -23.10 -2.68 -11.38
CA PRO A 54 -24.29 -2.85 -12.19
C PRO A 54 -23.94 -3.10 -13.66
N THR A 55 -24.75 -3.92 -14.33
CA THR A 55 -24.47 -4.41 -15.69
C THR A 55 -24.28 -3.30 -16.72
N GLY A 56 -24.84 -2.10 -16.49
CA GLY A 56 -24.71 -0.94 -17.38
C GLY A 56 -23.58 0.03 -17.03
N SER A 57 -22.93 -0.09 -15.88
CA SER A 57 -21.88 0.84 -15.43
C SER A 57 -20.47 0.28 -15.57
N ASN A 58 -20.32 -0.97 -16.02
CA ASN A 58 -19.01 -1.56 -16.28
C ASN A 58 -18.46 -1.08 -17.64
N PRO A 59 -17.39 -0.26 -17.68
CA PRO A 59 -16.84 0.26 -18.93
C PRO A 59 -16.16 -0.82 -19.80
N PHE A 60 -15.83 -1.99 -19.23
CA PHE A 60 -15.22 -3.11 -19.94
C PHE A 60 -16.23 -4.12 -20.48
N ARG A 61 -17.53 -3.88 -20.25
CA ARG A 61 -18.56 -4.79 -20.75
C ARG A 61 -18.71 -4.61 -22.26
N GLU A 62 -18.69 -5.71 -23.00
CA GLU A 62 -19.01 -5.69 -24.43
C GLU A 62 -20.41 -5.07 -24.65
N PRO A 63 -20.55 -4.16 -25.65
CA PRO A 63 -21.86 -3.66 -26.05
C PRO A 63 -22.76 -4.85 -26.39
N ARG A 64 -24.00 -4.87 -25.88
CA ARG A 64 -24.96 -5.87 -26.37
C ARG A 64 -25.13 -5.61 -27.86
N SER A 65 -24.75 -6.56 -28.72
CA SER A 65 -25.08 -6.54 -30.13
C SER A 65 -26.61 -6.49 -30.22
N CYS A 66 -27.16 -5.35 -30.58
CA CYS A 66 -28.57 -5.24 -30.89
C CYS A 66 -28.71 -5.68 -32.35
N SER A 67 -28.96 -6.97 -32.60
CA SER A 67 -29.43 -7.42 -33.91
C SER A 67 -30.90 -7.00 -34.04
N VAL A 68 -31.12 -5.82 -34.61
CA VAL A 68 -32.45 -5.39 -35.04
C VAL A 68 -32.72 -6.11 -36.36
N PHE A 69 -33.62 -7.10 -36.33
CA PHE A 69 -34.18 -7.73 -37.54
C PHE A 69 -35.44 -6.97 -37.95
#